data_AF-A0A4P2PYT4-F1
#
_entry.id   AF-A0A4P2PYT4-F1
#
_cell.length_a   1.000
_cell.length_b   1.000
_cell.length_c   1.000
_cell.angle_alpha   90.00
_cell.angle_beta   90.00
_cell.angle_gamma   90.00
#
_symmetry.space_group_name_H-M   'P 1'
#
loop_
_entity.id
_entity.type
_entity.pdbx_description
1 polymer ?
#
loop_
_entity_poly.entity_id
_entity_poly.type
_entity_poly.pdbx_seq_one_letter_code
_entity_poly.pdbx_strand_id
1 'polypeptide(L)'
;MAPRSRRSQGARAGALLLCALLSHACRPEQGAPYLCNCTFVTDFDDDARLDVEVCSPSDARAEGFGRGCAQTHAPGPVSECTCRRAPGPGSCDVRACRTTAAAP
;
A
#
# COMPACT_ATOMS: atom_id res chain seq x y z
N MET A 1 -39.96 -34.36 43.67
CA MET A 1 -38.62 -33.76 43.88
C MET A 1 -38.15 -33.18 42.53
N ALA A 2 -37.97 -31.85 42.47
CA ALA A 2 -37.18 -30.94 41.59
C ALA A 2 -36.73 -31.32 40.14
N PRO A 3 -36.35 -30.35 39.25
CA PRO A 3 -36.70 -28.92 39.17
C PRO A 3 -37.08 -28.43 37.74
N ARG A 4 -37.68 -27.23 37.68
CA ARG A 4 -37.92 -26.42 36.47
C ARG A 4 -36.60 -25.99 35.82
N SER A 5 -36.43 -26.28 34.52
CA SER A 5 -35.30 -25.76 33.74
C SER A 5 -35.55 -24.30 33.35
N ARG A 6 -34.69 -23.42 33.86
CA ARG A 6 -34.69 -21.96 33.63
C ARG A 6 -34.13 -21.63 32.25
N ARG A 7 -34.70 -20.57 31.66
CA ARG A 7 -34.19 -19.78 30.52
C ARG A 7 -32.67 -19.60 30.53
N SER A 8 -32.05 -19.70 29.36
CA SER A 8 -30.78 -19.04 29.04
C SER A 8 -30.83 -18.44 27.63
N GLN A 9 -31.64 -17.39 27.46
CA GLN A 9 -31.49 -16.42 26.37
C GLN A 9 -30.37 -15.46 26.77
N GLY A 10 -29.11 -15.84 26.53
CA GLY A 10 -27.96 -15.00 26.94
C GLY A 10 -26.76 -15.03 26.01
N ALA A 11 -26.76 -15.85 24.96
CA ALA A 11 -25.54 -16.08 24.16
C ALA A 11 -25.49 -15.32 22.82
N ARG A 12 -26.58 -14.66 22.40
CA ARG A 12 -26.66 -14.05 21.05
C ARG A 12 -26.24 -12.58 20.99
N ALA A 13 -26.12 -11.89 22.12
CA ALA A 13 -25.77 -10.46 22.14
C ALA A 13 -24.25 -10.20 22.08
N GLY A 14 -23.42 -11.14 22.56
CA GLY A 14 -21.97 -10.94 22.64
C GLY A 14 -21.23 -11.05 21.29
N ALA A 15 -21.73 -11.89 20.38
CA ALA A 15 -21.06 -12.14 19.09
C ALA A 15 -21.13 -10.93 18.14
N LEU A 16 -22.19 -10.13 18.19
CA LEU A 16 -22.37 -8.96 17.32
C LEU A 16 -21.43 -7.80 17.68
N LEU A 17 -21.02 -7.68 18.95
CA LEU A 17 -20.10 -6.63 19.40
C LEU A 17 -18.65 -6.88 18.98
N LEU A 18 -18.19 -8.14 18.92
CA LEU A 18 -16.83 -8.45 18.47
C LEU A 18 -16.64 -8.22 16.96
N CYS A 19 -17.64 -8.55 16.12
CA CYS A 19 -17.56 -8.30 14.68
C CYS A 19 -17.48 -6.79 14.36
N ALA A 20 -18.20 -5.95 15.10
CA ALA A 20 -18.20 -4.50 14.87
C ALA A 20 -16.82 -3.84 15.15
N LEU A 21 -16.07 -4.36 16.12
CA LEU A 21 -14.74 -3.86 16.48
C LEU A 21 -13.66 -4.27 15.45
N LEU A 22 -13.75 -5.45 14.85
CA LEU A 22 -12.80 -5.91 13.83
C LEU A 22 -12.92 -5.14 12.50
N SER A 23 -14.12 -4.66 12.17
CA SER A 23 -14.35 -3.85 10.96
C SER A 23 -13.61 -2.51 10.94
N HIS A 24 -13.21 -1.96 12.10
CA HIS A 24 -12.41 -0.73 12.16
C HIS A 24 -10.91 -0.94 11.92
N ALA A 25 -10.42 -2.19 12.00
CA ALA A 25 -9.02 -2.52 11.76
C ALA A 25 -8.67 -2.74 10.28
N CYS A 26 -9.67 -2.84 9.39
CA CYS A 26 -9.49 -3.05 7.95
C CYS A 26 -9.73 -1.80 7.12
N ARG A 27 -9.44 -0.61 7.65
CA ARG A 27 -9.42 0.59 6.79
C ARG A 27 -8.15 0.59 5.96
N PRO A 28 -8.23 0.83 4.63
CA PRO A 28 -7.04 1.01 3.82
C PRO A 28 -6.22 2.15 4.40
N GLU A 29 -4.93 1.89 4.61
CA GLU A 29 -3.98 2.90 5.04
C GLU A 29 -3.94 3.98 3.95
N GLN A 30 -4.18 5.23 4.35
CA GLN A 30 -4.14 6.37 3.44
C GLN A 30 -2.74 6.96 3.42
N GLY A 31 -2.28 7.35 2.23
CA GLY A 31 -0.99 7.99 2.01
C GLY A 31 -1.11 9.21 1.12
N ALA A 32 0.06 9.74 0.75
CA ALA A 32 0.19 10.79 -0.25
C ALA A 32 0.81 10.20 -1.53
N PRO A 33 0.50 10.76 -2.71
CA PRO A 33 1.13 10.38 -3.96
C PRO A 33 2.58 10.90 -4.03
N TYR A 34 3.46 10.05 -4.56
CA TYR A 34 4.87 10.32 -4.81
C TYR A 34 5.21 9.98 -6.26
N LEU A 35 5.99 10.85 -6.89
CA LEU A 35 6.64 10.59 -8.17
C LEU A 35 8.07 10.15 -7.87
N CYS A 36 8.36 8.92 -8.20
CA CYS A 36 9.67 8.31 -8.03
C CYS A 36 10.31 8.10 -9.40
N ASN A 37 11.59 8.42 -9.49
CA ASN A 37 12.40 8.06 -10.63
C ASN A 37 13.40 6.99 -10.18
N CYS A 38 13.36 5.84 -10.83
CA CYS A 38 14.14 4.67 -10.46
C CYS A 38 15.09 4.28 -11.59
N THR A 39 16.34 4.00 -11.25
CA THR A 39 17.36 3.48 -12.17
C THR A 39 17.38 1.96 -12.13
N PHE A 40 17.52 1.32 -13.28
CA PHE A 40 17.67 -0.12 -13.39
C PHE A 40 18.78 -0.47 -14.38
N VAL A 41 19.42 -1.61 -14.14
CA VAL A 41 20.55 -2.06 -14.95
C VAL A 41 20.06 -2.93 -16.10
N THR A 42 20.51 -2.61 -17.31
CA THR A 42 20.38 -3.47 -18.49
C THR A 42 21.73 -3.82 -19.07
N ASP A 43 21.77 -4.77 -20.01
CA ASP A 43 22.97 -5.14 -20.75
C ASP A 43 23.47 -4.06 -21.72
N PHE A 44 22.63 -3.05 -22.02
CA PHE A 44 22.96 -1.96 -22.95
C PHE A 44 23.13 -0.59 -22.26
N ASP A 45 22.50 -0.41 -21.10
CA ASP A 45 22.40 0.86 -20.37
C ASP A 45 22.30 0.61 -18.87
N ASP A 46 23.30 1.05 -18.12
CA ASP A 46 23.37 0.97 -16.65
C ASP A 46 22.59 2.10 -15.96
N ASP A 47 22.21 3.15 -16.71
CA ASP A 47 21.52 4.35 -16.24
C ASP A 47 20.06 4.43 -16.74
N ALA A 48 19.52 3.31 -17.24
CA ALA A 48 18.15 3.25 -17.72
C ALA A 48 17.16 3.61 -16.60
N ARG A 49 16.16 4.44 -16.92
CA ARG A 49 15.26 5.04 -15.92
C ARG A 49 13.81 4.64 -16.12
N LEU A 50 13.10 4.50 -15.02
CA LEU A 50 11.67 4.26 -14.96
C LEU A 50 11.00 5.25 -14.01
N ASP A 51 10.00 5.97 -14.51
CA ASP A 51 9.16 6.84 -13.69
C ASP A 51 7.97 6.06 -13.14
N VAL A 52 7.83 6.07 -11.81
CA VAL A 52 6.76 5.38 -11.09
C VAL A 52 6.04 6.33 -10.15
N GLU A 53 4.72 6.24 -10.14
CA GLU A 53 3.86 6.92 -9.18
C GLU A 53 3.44 5.92 -8.11
N VAL A 54 3.70 6.24 -6.84
CA VAL A 54 3.37 5.39 -5.69
C VAL A 54 2.63 6.15 -4.60
N CYS A 55 1.80 5.43 -3.87
CA CYS A 55 1.13 5.94 -2.67
C CYS A 55 1.84 5.45 -1.41
N SER A 56 2.41 6.39 -0.66
CA SER A 56 3.19 6.13 0.56
C SER A 56 2.65 6.91 1.75
N PRO A 57 2.65 6.34 2.96
CA PRO A 57 2.24 7.05 4.17
C PRO A 57 3.25 8.13 4.61
N SER A 58 4.50 8.09 4.13
CA SER A 58 5.53 9.09 4.45
C SER A 58 6.66 9.17 3.42
N ASP A 59 7.42 10.26 3.44
CA ASP A 59 8.60 10.47 2.58
C ASP A 59 9.63 9.35 2.80
N ALA A 60 9.92 9.04 4.06
CA ALA A 60 10.91 8.02 4.44
C ALA A 60 10.58 6.61 3.94
N ARG A 61 9.31 6.34 3.60
CA ARG A 61 8.88 5.04 3.05
C ARG A 61 8.72 5.07 1.53
N ALA A 62 8.61 6.26 0.93
CA ALA A 62 8.26 6.42 -0.49
C ALA A 62 9.26 5.71 -1.41
N GLU A 63 10.56 5.81 -1.14
CA GLU A 63 11.61 5.14 -1.93
C GLU A 63 11.50 3.61 -1.88
N GLY A 64 11.14 3.04 -0.73
CA GLY A 64 10.91 1.61 -0.61
C GLY A 64 9.71 1.12 -1.43
N PHE A 65 8.61 1.87 -1.41
CA PHE A 65 7.45 1.60 -2.26
C PHE A 65 7.78 1.81 -3.75
N GLY A 66 8.51 2.88 -4.08
CA GLY A 66 8.99 3.19 -5.43
C GLY A 66 9.84 2.07 -6.00
N ARG A 67 10.82 1.57 -5.23
CA ARG A 67 11.67 0.44 -5.63
C ARG A 67 10.88 -0.84 -5.84
N GLY A 68 9.97 -1.19 -4.93
CA GLY A 68 9.12 -2.37 -5.08
C GLY A 68 8.21 -2.30 -6.31
N CYS A 69 7.64 -1.12 -6.56
CA CYS A 69 6.84 -0.84 -7.75
C CYS A 69 7.70 -0.97 -9.02
N ALA A 70 8.82 -0.25 -9.10
CA ALA A 70 9.72 -0.28 -10.25
C ALA A 70 10.24 -1.70 -10.55
N GLN A 71 10.57 -2.49 -9.52
CA GLN A 71 11.10 -3.84 -9.71
C GLN A 71 10.09 -4.79 -10.39
N THR A 72 8.79 -4.51 -10.30
CA THR A 72 7.74 -5.31 -10.95
C THR A 72 7.66 -5.03 -12.46
N HIS A 73 8.18 -3.88 -12.90
CA HIS A 73 8.05 -3.40 -14.28
C HIS A 73 9.39 -3.25 -15.00
N ALA A 74 10.51 -3.14 -14.26
CA ALA A 74 11.84 -3.03 -14.83
C ALA A 74 12.28 -4.36 -15.47
N PRO A 75 12.95 -4.32 -16.62
CA PRO A 75 13.51 -5.51 -17.28
C PRO A 75 14.74 -6.07 -16.55
N GLY A 76 15.32 -5.32 -15.61
CA GLY A 76 16.48 -5.70 -14.83
C GLY A 76 16.41 -5.27 -13.35
N PRO A 77 17.49 -5.49 -12.58
CA PRO A 77 17.56 -5.09 -11.18
C PRO A 77 17.49 -3.57 -11.02
N VAL A 78 16.62 -3.11 -10.11
CA VAL A 78 16.53 -1.69 -9.74
C VAL A 78 17.63 -1.35 -8.74
N SER A 79 18.48 -0.39 -9.06
CA SER A 79 19.64 0.01 -8.25
C SER A 79 19.28 1.14 -7.26
N GLU A 80 18.68 2.21 -7.76
CA GLU A 80 18.36 3.42 -7.00
C GLU A 80 16.97 3.94 -7.34
N CYS A 81 16.31 4.59 -6.37
CA CYS A 81 15.04 5.29 -6.59
C CYS A 81 15.05 6.59 -5.77
N THR A 82 14.76 7.71 -6.43
CA THR A 82 14.56 8.99 -5.76
C THR A 82 13.10 9.39 -5.88
N CYS A 83 12.45 9.67 -4.75
CA CYS A 83 11.04 10.03 -4.71
C CYS A 83 10.83 11.48 -4.28
N ARG A 84 9.88 12.15 -4.92
CA ARG A 84 9.36 13.46 -4.50
C ARG A 84 7.86 13.40 -4.39
N ARG A 85 7.31 14.15 -3.43
CA ARG A 85 5.86 14.25 -3.28
C ARG A 85 5.23 14.83 -4.54
N ALA A 86 4.18 14.20 -5.05
CA ALA A 86 3.48 14.71 -6.23
C ALA A 86 2.78 16.03 -5.88
N PRO A 87 2.82 17.05 -6.76
CA PRO A 87 2.11 18.29 -6.52
C PRO A 87 0.60 18.08 -6.64
N GLY A 88 -0.15 18.46 -5.60
CA GLY A 88 -1.61 18.47 -5.60
C GLY A 88 -2.25 17.95 -4.30
N PRO A 89 -3.53 18.28 -4.05
CA PRO A 89 -4.28 17.70 -2.95
C PRO A 89 -4.72 16.28 -3.34
N GLY A 90 -4.02 15.27 -2.85
CA GLY A 90 -4.39 13.88 -3.06
C GLY A 90 -4.08 13.05 -1.82
N SER A 91 -5.11 12.41 -1.26
CA SER A 91 -4.92 11.20 -0.49
C SER A 91 -5.12 10.03 -1.44
N CYS A 92 -4.38 8.95 -1.24
CA CYS A 92 -4.52 7.75 -2.05
C CYS A 92 -4.30 6.50 -1.21
N ASP A 93 -4.80 5.37 -1.70
CA ASP A 93 -4.64 4.08 -1.04
C ASP A 93 -3.18 3.64 -1.11
N VAL A 94 -2.56 3.42 0.06
CA VAL A 94 -1.17 2.97 0.15
C VAL A 94 -0.99 1.66 -0.64
N ARG A 95 0.16 1.53 -1.32
CA ARG A 95 0.51 0.45 -2.28
C ARG A 95 -0.10 0.57 -3.67
N ALA A 96 -0.91 1.58 -3.96
CA ALA A 96 -1.19 1.91 -5.37
C ALA A 96 0.13 2.25 -6.07
N CYS A 97 0.37 1.62 -7.23
CA CYS A 97 1.57 1.72 -8.03
C CYS A 97 1.15 1.86 -9.49
N ARG A 98 1.71 2.86 -10.18
CA ARG A 98 1.54 3.08 -11.62
C ARG A 98 2.90 3.41 -12.22
N THR A 99 3.19 2.84 -13.37
CA THR A 99 4.41 3.18 -14.12
C THR A 99 4.03 3.95 -15.36
N THR A 100 4.71 5.07 -15.57
CA THR A 100 4.75 5.72 -16.88
C THR A 100 6.10 5.39 -17.47
N ALA A 101 6.11 4.72 -18.62
CA ALA A 101 7.35 4.57 -19.38
C ALA A 101 7.91 5.97 -19.61
N ALA A 102 9.14 6.22 -19.15
CA ALA A 102 9.84 7.46 -19.48
C ALA A 102 9.93 7.54 -21.00
N ALA A 103 9.49 8.66 -21.59
CA ALA A 103 9.57 8.84 -23.03
C ALA A 103 11.04 8.76 -23.49
N PRO A 104 11.31 8.14 -24.66
CA PRO A 104 12.67 7.94 -25.19
C PRO A 104 13.38 9.25 -25.52
#